data_AF-A0A846J485-F1
#
_entry.id   AF-A0A846J485-F1
#
_cell.length_a   1.000
_cell.length_b   1.000
_cell.length_c   1.000
_cell.angle_alpha   90.00
_cell.angle_beta   90.00
_cell.angle_gamma   90.00
#
_symmetry.space_group_name_H-M   'P 1'
#
loop_
_entity.id
_entity.type
_entity.pdbx_description
1 polymer ?
#
loop_
_entity_poly.entity_id
_entity_poly.type
_entity_poly.pdbx_seq_one_letter_code
_entity_poly.pdbx_strand_id
1 'polypeptide(L)'
;MNRRKSREVAMRLLFQTTLNGENLEEALENLKDVRESEDKEKDYESVDLKDVDIDYVKRIIKGIEKNKEEIDGKIKGNLKNWKIERLSKVDLSILRLCTYELKFEEDIPKRVSVNEAIELAKKYSGEKSATFINGVLGKMI
;
A
#
# COMPACT_ATOMS: atom_id res chain seq x y z
N MET A 1 -6.37 13.65 12.11
CA MET A 1 -6.21 12.22 11.76
C MET A 1 -5.22 12.10 10.62
N ASN A 2 -4.18 11.26 10.74
CA ASN A 2 -3.04 11.26 9.82
C ASN A 2 -3.20 10.18 8.73
N ARG A 3 -3.82 10.55 7.59
CA ARG A 3 -4.01 9.63 6.46
C ARG A 3 -2.68 9.15 5.85
N ARG A 4 -1.59 9.92 5.96
CA ARG A 4 -0.26 9.52 5.47
C ARG A 4 0.28 8.33 6.25
N LYS A 5 0.32 8.40 7.58
CA LYS A 5 0.72 7.26 8.43
C LYS A 5 -0.17 6.03 8.15
N SER A 6 -1.47 6.24 8.04
CA SER A 6 -2.42 5.15 7.80
C SER A 6 -2.19 4.45 6.45
N ARG A 7 -1.86 5.19 5.39
CA ARG A 7 -1.45 4.61 4.09
C ARG A 7 -0.18 3.79 4.17
N GLU A 8 0.81 4.27 4.91
CA GLU A 8 2.07 3.55 5.11
C GLU A 8 1.83 2.20 5.79
N VAL A 9 1.02 2.18 6.85
CA VAL A 9 0.60 0.95 7.52
C VAL A 9 -0.18 0.02 6.59
N ALA A 10 -1.15 0.55 5.86
CA ALA A 10 -1.93 -0.22 4.90
C ALA A 10 -1.03 -0.86 3.81
N MET A 11 -0.05 -0.11 3.29
CA MET A 11 0.90 -0.61 2.30
C MET A 11 1.77 -1.74 2.86
N ARG A 12 2.31 -1.58 4.08
CA ARG A 12 3.12 -2.62 4.75
C ARG A 12 2.32 -3.90 4.98
N LEU A 13 1.08 -3.79 5.43
CA LEU A 13 0.19 -4.93 5.61
C LEU A 13 -0.17 -5.60 4.29
N LEU A 14 -0.50 -4.83 3.24
CA LEU A 14 -0.75 -5.39 1.90
C LEU A 14 0.45 -6.16 1.34
N PHE A 15 1.66 -5.66 1.60
CA PHE A 15 2.89 -6.34 1.23
C PHE A 15 3.03 -7.66 1.98
N GLN A 16 2.83 -7.67 3.30
CA GLN A 16 2.89 -8.88 4.13
C GLN A 16 1.86 -9.93 3.71
N THR A 17 0.59 -9.54 3.56
CA THR A 17 -0.47 -10.48 3.13
C THR A 17 -0.24 -11.00 1.72
N THR A 18 0.34 -10.19 0.82
CA THR A 18 0.73 -10.63 -0.52
C THR A 18 1.88 -11.64 -0.51
N LEU A 19 2.79 -11.59 0.47
CA LEU A 19 3.91 -12.51 0.61
C LEU A 19 3.52 -13.83 1.28
N ASN A 20 2.81 -13.74 2.40
CA ASN A 20 2.60 -14.88 3.30
C ASN A 20 1.26 -15.58 3.09
N GLY A 21 0.32 -14.97 2.34
CA GLY A 21 -1.05 -15.46 2.25
C GLY A 21 -1.80 -15.39 3.59
N GLU A 22 -1.25 -14.68 4.57
CA GLU A 22 -1.85 -14.41 5.88
C GLU A 22 -3.14 -13.62 5.73
N ASN A 23 -4.07 -13.86 6.65
CA ASN A 23 -5.28 -13.05 6.72
C ASN A 23 -4.99 -11.70 7.39
N LEU A 24 -5.82 -10.69 7.11
CA LEU A 24 -5.66 -9.34 7.64
C LEU A 24 -5.65 -9.26 9.17
N GLU A 25 -6.40 -10.14 9.85
CA GLU A 25 -6.51 -10.12 11.31
C GLU A 25 -5.17 -10.53 11.94
N GLU A 26 -4.56 -11.61 11.44
CA GLU A 26 -3.22 -12.08 11.84
C GLU A 26 -2.14 -11.04 11.54
N ALA A 27 -2.19 -10.40 10.36
CA ALA A 27 -1.22 -9.36 10.00
C ALA A 27 -1.32 -8.13 10.94
N LEU A 28 -2.54 -7.78 11.39
CA LEU A 28 -2.77 -6.70 12.36
C LEU A 28 -2.35 -7.09 13.78
N GLU A 29 -2.53 -8.35 14.19
CA GLU A 29 -2.06 -8.88 15.47
C GLU A 29 -0.53 -8.90 15.52
N ASN A 30 0.12 -9.44 14.49
CA ASN A 30 1.59 -9.43 14.36
C ASN A 30 2.16 -8.00 14.46
N LEU A 31 1.46 -7.01 13.92
CA LEU A 31 1.88 -5.61 13.96
C LEU A 31 1.69 -4.98 15.36
N LYS A 32 0.73 -5.46 16.16
CA LYS A 32 0.55 -5.07 17.57
C LYS A 32 1.57 -5.74 18.49
N ASP A 33 1.89 -7.02 18.25
CA ASP A 33 2.83 -7.77 19.09
C ASP A 33 4.26 -7.20 18.98
N VAL A 34 4.66 -6.70 17.81
CA VAL A 34 5.92 -5.94 17.61
C VAL A 34 5.94 -4.65 18.45
N ARG A 35 4.78 -4.11 18.86
CA ARG A 35 4.69 -2.94 19.74
C ARG A 35 4.90 -3.26 21.22
N GLU A 36 4.62 -4.51 21.63
CA GLU A 36 4.67 -4.95 23.03
C GLU A 36 5.97 -5.70 23.38
N SER A 37 6.74 -6.15 22.38
CA SER A 37 8.07 -6.71 22.60
C SER A 37 9.08 -5.63 23.00
N GLU A 38 9.69 -5.76 24.18
CA GLU A 38 10.78 -4.87 24.67
C GLU A 38 12.09 -5.01 23.87
N ASP A 39 12.22 -6.06 23.06
CA ASP A 39 13.36 -6.32 22.18
C ASP A 39 13.32 -5.45 20.91
N LYS A 40 13.89 -4.24 21.04
CA LYS A 40 14.12 -3.26 19.96
C LYS A 40 15.07 -3.73 18.84
N GLU A 41 15.47 -5.00 18.82
CA GLU A 41 16.59 -5.50 18.01
C GLU A 41 16.16 -6.11 16.66
N LYS A 42 14.86 -6.28 16.42
CA LYS A 42 14.37 -6.56 15.05
C LYS A 42 14.20 -5.23 14.33
N ASP A 43 15.14 -4.96 13.42
CA ASP A 43 15.31 -3.81 12.52
C ASP A 43 14.12 -3.50 11.57
N TYR A 44 12.91 -3.95 11.92
CA TYR A 44 11.68 -3.40 11.37
C TYR A 44 11.30 -2.20 12.23
N GLU A 45 11.52 -0.99 11.72
CA GLU A 45 10.95 0.26 12.29
C GLU A 45 9.57 -0.03 12.87
N SER A 46 9.50 -0.05 14.20
CA SER A 46 8.26 -0.22 14.95
C SER A 46 7.28 0.82 14.42
N VAL A 47 6.15 0.35 13.89
CA VAL A 47 5.13 1.26 13.40
C VAL A 47 4.55 1.95 14.61
N ASP A 48 4.83 3.24 14.77
CA ASP A 48 4.12 4.05 15.75
C ASP A 48 2.65 4.16 15.31
N LEU A 49 1.82 3.28 15.88
CA LEU A 49 0.38 3.25 15.66
C LEU A 49 -0.32 4.47 16.25
N LYS A 50 0.38 5.35 16.97
CA LYS A 50 -0.18 6.65 17.36
C LYS A 50 -0.50 7.44 16.09
N ASP A 51 -1.75 7.93 16.03
CA ASP A 51 -2.35 8.67 14.91
C ASP A 51 -2.71 7.84 13.66
N VAL A 52 -2.61 6.50 13.73
CA VAL A 52 -3.09 5.62 12.65
C VAL A 52 -4.59 5.41 12.79
N ASP A 53 -5.31 5.65 11.69
CA ASP A 53 -6.71 5.27 11.57
C ASP A 53 -6.82 3.80 11.17
N ILE A 54 -7.07 2.94 12.16
CA ILE A 54 -7.18 1.50 11.96
C ILE A 54 -8.41 1.14 11.12
N ASP A 55 -9.49 1.91 11.21
CA ASP A 55 -10.69 1.65 10.42
C ASP A 55 -10.46 1.97 8.94
N TYR A 56 -9.72 3.05 8.66
CA TYR A 56 -9.23 3.33 7.31
C TYR A 56 -8.37 2.20 6.77
N VAL A 57 -7.38 1.73 7.55
CA VAL A 57 -6.49 0.64 7.15
C VAL A 57 -7.29 -0.63 6.84
N LYS A 58 -8.21 -1.03 7.73
CA LYS A 58 -9.08 -2.20 7.53
C LYS A 58 -9.95 -2.05 6.29
N ARG A 59 -10.57 -0.87 6.08
CA ARG A 59 -11.41 -0.58 4.91
C ARG A 59 -10.63 -0.75 3.62
N ILE A 60 -9.46 -0.12 3.53
CA ILE A 60 -8.57 -0.16 2.36
C ILE A 60 -8.18 -1.61 2.03
N ILE A 61 -7.70 -2.38 3.00
CA ILE A 61 -7.20 -3.72 2.74
C ILE A 61 -8.33 -4.66 2.31
N LYS A 62 -9.46 -4.67 3.05
CA LYS A 62 -10.63 -5.48 2.67
C LYS A 62 -11.19 -5.06 1.31
N GLY A 63 -11.18 -3.76 1.02
CA GLY A 63 -11.59 -3.22 -0.28
C GLY A 63 -10.68 -3.67 -1.42
N ILE A 64 -9.37 -3.71 -1.21
CA ILE A 64 -8.40 -4.22 -2.19
C ILE A 64 -8.57 -5.72 -2.41
N GLU A 65 -8.73 -6.51 -1.34
CA GLU A 65 -8.96 -7.95 -1.44
C GLU A 65 -10.23 -8.26 -2.24
N LYS A 66 -11.33 -7.57 -1.91
CA LYS A 66 -12.62 -7.75 -2.59
C LYS A 66 -12.56 -7.38 -4.08
N ASN A 67 -11.82 -6.34 -4.44
CA ASN A 67 -11.77 -5.80 -5.81
C ASN A 67 -10.44 -6.11 -6.52
N LYS A 68 -9.72 -7.15 -6.06
CA LYS A 68 -8.33 -7.42 -6.49
C LYS A 68 -8.20 -7.60 -7.99
N GLU A 69 -9.08 -8.36 -8.63
CA GLU A 69 -9.03 -8.61 -10.08
C GLU A 69 -9.23 -7.32 -10.89
N GLU A 70 -10.16 -6.46 -10.45
CA GLU A 70 -10.43 -5.18 -11.11
C GLU A 70 -9.27 -4.20 -10.95
N ILE A 71 -8.69 -4.13 -9.74
CA ILE A 71 -7.52 -3.31 -9.42
C ILE A 71 -6.32 -3.78 -10.25
N ASP A 72 -6.00 -5.07 -10.21
CA ASP A 72 -4.88 -5.65 -10.96
C ASP A 72 -5.10 -5.49 -12.47
N GLY A 73 -6.34 -5.60 -12.95
CA GLY A 73 -6.71 -5.34 -14.35
C GLY A 73 -6.43 -3.89 -14.76
N LYS A 74 -6.79 -2.91 -13.92
CA LYS A 74 -6.51 -1.49 -14.18
C LYS A 74 -5.01 -1.21 -14.18
N ILE A 75 -4.25 -1.82 -13.26
CA ILE A 75 -2.78 -1.72 -13.24
C ILE A 75 -2.20 -2.30 -14.53
N LYS A 76 -2.54 -3.55 -14.87
CA LYS A 76 -2.07 -4.25 -16.09
C LYS A 76 -2.30 -3.41 -17.35
N GLY A 77 -3.48 -2.82 -17.50
CA GLY A 77 -3.82 -1.98 -18.66
C GLY A 77 -2.95 -0.73 -18.82
N ASN A 78 -2.25 -0.29 -17.76
CA ASN A 78 -1.40 0.91 -17.78
C ASN A 78 0.11 0.58 -17.78
N LEU A 79 0.49 -0.69 -17.60
CA LEU A 79 1.86 -1.17 -17.75
C LEU A 79 2.23 -1.22 -19.24
N LYS A 80 3.32 -0.54 -19.61
CA LYS A 80 3.89 -0.64 -20.97
C LYS A 80 4.92 -1.75 -21.02
N ASN A 81 4.63 -2.83 -21.75
CA ASN A 81 5.52 -3.97 -21.95
C ASN A 81 6.03 -4.64 -20.66
N TRP A 82 5.39 -4.37 -19.52
CA TRP A 82 5.74 -4.92 -18.22
C TRP A 82 4.63 -5.85 -17.76
N LYS A 83 5.02 -7.04 -17.32
CA LYS A 83 4.11 -7.99 -16.70
C LYS A 83 3.94 -7.61 -15.22
N ILE A 84 2.71 -7.59 -14.72
CA ILE A 84 2.45 -7.23 -13.30
C ILE A 84 3.20 -8.17 -12.35
N GLU A 85 3.41 -9.42 -12.78
CA GLU A 85 4.11 -10.47 -12.04
C GLU A 85 5.61 -10.19 -11.89
N ARG A 86 6.15 -9.27 -12.70
CA ARG A 86 7.55 -8.82 -12.65
C ARG A 86 7.75 -7.56 -11.81
N LEU A 87 6.70 -7.00 -11.23
CA LEU A 87 6.83 -5.88 -10.31
C LEU A 87 7.36 -6.38 -8.97
N SER A 88 8.16 -5.54 -8.29
CA SER A 88 8.49 -5.81 -6.90
C SER A 88 7.19 -5.87 -6.09
N LYS A 89 7.16 -6.69 -5.04
CA LYS A 89 5.97 -6.82 -4.19
C LYS A 89 5.63 -5.50 -3.49
N VAL A 90 6.63 -4.67 -3.20
CA VAL A 90 6.47 -3.31 -2.66
C VAL A 90 5.76 -2.41 -3.67
N ASP A 91 6.26 -2.33 -4.91
CA ASP A 91 5.66 -1.49 -5.95
C ASP A 91 4.23 -1.92 -6.27
N LEU A 92 3.99 -3.22 -6.34
CA LEU A 92 2.66 -3.77 -6.56
C LEU A 92 1.69 -3.40 -5.41
N SER A 93 2.17 -3.42 -4.15
CA SER A 93 1.37 -3.03 -3.00
C SER A 93 1.01 -1.55 -3.02
N ILE A 94 1.97 -0.69 -3.38
CA ILE A 94 1.76 0.76 -3.55
C ILE A 94 0.77 1.03 -4.69
N LEU A 95 0.93 0.37 -5.84
CA LEU A 95 0.04 0.53 -6.99
C LEU A 95 -1.38 0.07 -6.66
N ARG A 96 -1.55 -1.05 -5.96
CA ARG A 96 -2.87 -1.54 -5.52
C ARG A 96 -3.55 -0.57 -4.56
N LEU A 97 -2.80 -0.09 -3.55
CA LEU A 97 -3.29 0.91 -2.60
C LEU A 97 -3.80 2.16 -3.33
N CYS A 98 -2.96 2.76 -4.18
CA CYS A 98 -3.32 3.97 -4.90
C CYS A 98 -4.49 3.73 -5.85
N THR A 99 -4.45 2.64 -6.61
CA THR A 99 -5.53 2.30 -7.57
C THR A 99 -6.87 2.09 -6.86
N TYR A 100 -6.86 1.50 -5.66
CA TYR A 100 -8.07 1.41 -4.85
C TYR A 100 -8.58 2.79 -4.45
N GLU A 101 -7.73 3.67 -3.91
CA GLU A 101 -8.16 5.04 -3.56
C GLU A 101 -8.72 5.78 -4.78
N LEU A 102 -8.06 5.68 -5.94
CA LEU A 102 -8.51 6.33 -7.18
C LEU A 102 -9.90 5.89 -7.67
N LYS A 103 -10.33 4.68 -7.30
CA LYS A 103 -11.59 4.10 -7.79
C LYS A 103 -12.71 4.09 -6.75
N PHE A 104 -12.37 3.95 -5.47
CA PHE A 104 -13.34 3.62 -4.42
C PHE A 104 -13.38 4.66 -3.29
N GLU A 105 -12.43 5.59 -3.21
CA GLU A 105 -12.38 6.62 -2.15
C GLU A 105 -12.62 8.01 -2.76
N GLU A 106 -13.90 8.32 -3.05
CA GLU A 106 -14.32 9.57 -3.71
C GLU A 106 -14.00 10.84 -2.91
N ASP A 107 -13.83 10.71 -1.59
CA ASP A 107 -13.47 11.81 -0.69
C ASP A 107 -11.99 12.18 -0.76
N ILE A 108 -11.17 11.40 -1.48
CA ILE A 108 -9.74 11.65 -1.64
C ILE A 108 -9.47 12.23 -3.04
N PRO A 109 -8.95 13.46 -3.15
CA PRO A 109 -8.55 13.99 -4.45
C PRO A 109 -7.51 13.09 -5.12
N LYS A 110 -7.78 12.67 -6.36
CA LYS A 110 -6.91 11.74 -7.12
C LYS A 110 -5.42 12.11 -7.09
N ARG A 111 -5.11 13.41 -7.24
CA ARG A 111 -3.73 13.90 -7.20
C ARG A 111 -3.04 13.67 -5.86
N VAL A 112 -3.78 13.72 -4.75
CA VAL A 112 -3.26 13.43 -3.41
C VAL A 112 -2.90 11.95 -3.31
N SER A 113 -3.77 11.03 -3.73
CA SER A 113 -3.46 9.59 -3.74
C SER A 113 -2.23 9.25 -4.56
N VAL A 114 -2.08 9.88 -5.74
CA VAL A 114 -0.89 9.69 -6.59
C VAL A 114 0.38 10.23 -5.94
N ASN A 115 0.32 11.44 -5.38
CA ASN A 115 1.48 12.03 -4.70
C ASN A 115 1.92 11.18 -3.50
N GLU A 116 0.99 10.70 -2.67
CA GLU A 116 1.32 9.85 -1.52
C GLU A 116 1.89 8.49 -1.97
N ALA A 117 1.41 7.93 -3.09
CA ALA A 117 1.99 6.72 -3.65
C ALA A 117 3.44 6.93 -4.13
N ILE A 118 3.75 8.08 -4.72
CA ILE A 118 5.11 8.46 -5.13
C ILE A 118 6.04 8.59 -3.92
N GLU A 119 5.57 9.23 -2.85
CA GLU A 119 6.36 9.36 -1.62
C GLU A 119 6.62 8.01 -0.94
N LEU A 120 5.63 7.11 -0.91
CA LEU A 120 5.84 5.73 -0.47
C LEU A 120 6.86 4.99 -1.34
N ALA A 121 6.79 5.18 -2.66
CA ALA A 121 7.74 4.57 -3.59
C ALA A 121 9.18 5.05 -3.36
N LYS A 122 9.38 6.35 -3.14
CA LYS A 122 10.70 6.91 -2.78
C LYS A 122 11.23 6.29 -1.50
N LYS A 123 10.39 6.21 -0.46
CA LYS A 123 10.77 5.69 0.85
C LYS A 123 11.14 4.20 0.82
N TYR A 124 10.38 3.37 0.09
CA TYR A 124 10.50 1.90 0.18
C TYR A 124 11.10 1.20 -1.05
N SER A 125 11.19 1.88 -2.19
CA SER A 125 11.59 1.28 -3.47
C SER A 125 12.57 2.16 -4.27
N GLY A 126 12.80 3.40 -3.83
CA GLY A 126 13.76 4.34 -4.41
C GLY A 126 13.24 5.18 -5.59
N GLU A 127 14.06 6.12 -6.05
CA GLU A 127 13.69 7.14 -7.05
C GLU A 127 13.27 6.57 -8.42
N LYS A 128 13.88 5.47 -8.86
CA LYS A 128 13.51 4.80 -10.11
C LYS A 128 12.08 4.26 -10.04
N SER A 129 11.73 3.65 -8.92
CA SER A 129 10.37 3.12 -8.69
C SER A 129 9.36 4.25 -8.54
N ALA A 130 9.71 5.34 -7.87
CA ALA A 130 8.87 6.53 -7.79
C ALA A 130 8.53 7.12 -9.18
N THR A 131 9.53 7.23 -10.06
CA THR A 131 9.35 7.69 -11.43
C THR A 131 8.46 6.72 -12.23
N PHE A 132 8.71 5.41 -12.09
CA PHE A 132 7.91 4.37 -12.73
C PHE A 132 6.44 4.41 -12.29
N ILE A 133 6.19 4.42 -10.98
CA ILE A 133 4.85 4.45 -10.39
C ILE A 133 4.10 5.71 -10.83
N ASN A 134 4.75 6.87 -10.83
CA ASN A 134 4.17 8.11 -11.37
C ASN A 134 3.73 7.94 -12.83
N GLY A 135 4.57 7.34 -13.68
CA GLY A 135 4.25 7.08 -15.08
C GLY A 135 3.11 6.08 -15.31
N VAL A 136 2.90 5.14 -14.38
CA VAL A 136 1.76 4.21 -14.41
C VAL A 136 0.48 4.90 -13.95
N LEU A 137 0.52 5.56 -12.78
CA LEU A 137 -0.65 6.20 -12.16
C LEU A 137 -1.11 7.45 -12.93
N GLY A 138 -0.19 8.20 -13.54
CA GLY A 138 -0.52 9.39 -14.32
C GLY A 138 -1.42 9.13 -15.53
N LYS A 139 -1.51 7.89 -16.01
CA LYS A 139 -2.43 7.47 -17.08
C LYS A 139 -3.81 7.05 -16.56
N MET A 140 -3.96 6.92 -15.24
CA MET A 140 -5.21 6.47 -14.60
C MET A 140 -6.10 7.63 -14.16
N ILE A 141 -5.57 8.86 -14.13
CA ILE A 141 -6.23 10.06 -13.61
C ILE A 141 -6.65 11.03 -14.71
#